data_AF-A0A2T5IIA4-F1
#
_entry.id   AF-A0A2T5IIA4-F1
#
_cell.length_a   1.000
_cell.length_b   1.000
_cell.length_c   1.000
_cell.angle_alpha   90.00
_cell.angle_beta   90.00
_cell.angle_gamma   90.00
#
_symmetry.space_group_name_H-M   'P 1'
#
loop_
_entity.id
_entity.type
_entity.pdbx_description
1 polymer ?
#
loop_
_entity_poly.entity_id
_entity_poly.type
_entity_poly.pdbx_seq_one_letter_code
_entity_poly.pdbx_strand_id
1 'polypeptide(L)'
;MKRAIRLMLEKILRTFGGNVGYRLVREISYSRDGRCLAIPWMDADSQLKEKTIDLNYQIENQSCPFCNDNREKNVLVDQVREVGGVNTRKVVYQCPGCDFIFTNEKRGTRGDYFRTTPYQDDVTGIRRDRELDLISIGMKIASLSENCNILIYGSGNTNTRQFLVNKGLSNVWASDVAENAIYDEYTINTGKQPDYFKKAGLRFDLIIAVEVWEHYAREDIKEAFRWLFEHISDRGLLLATTSLWYPQNSDPIFNASKESGIEQLKWWHYLHFLDHTSFYTEKNIKLIAGAHGFSAEFAYFSDERVHREDPFKRAICIAHDSNLLLGKKIRKEFSGRFLDLFYY
;
A
#
# COMPACT_ATOMS: atom_id res chain seq x y z
N MET A 1 3.22 -6.82 36.62
CA MET A 1 4.29 -7.83 36.81
C MET A 1 4.42 -8.82 35.63
N LYS A 2 3.38 -9.59 35.24
CA LYS A 2 3.43 -10.55 34.11
C LYS A 2 3.81 -9.93 32.74
N ARG A 3 3.35 -8.70 32.45
CA ARG A 3 3.66 -7.97 31.19
C ARG A 3 5.13 -7.55 31.10
N ALA A 4 5.72 -7.07 32.20
CA ALA A 4 7.10 -6.58 32.23
C ALA A 4 8.13 -7.73 32.10
N ILE A 5 7.91 -8.83 32.83
CA ILE A 5 8.75 -10.05 32.71
C ILE A 5 8.66 -10.62 31.30
N ARG A 6 7.47 -10.60 30.68
CA ARG A 6 7.30 -11.01 29.27
C ARG A 6 8.07 -10.11 28.30
N LEU A 7 7.87 -8.79 28.37
CA LEU A 7 8.57 -7.85 27.47
C LEU A 7 10.09 -8.00 27.60
N MET A 8 10.58 -8.29 28.81
CA MET A 8 11.97 -8.61 29.07
C MET A 8 12.40 -9.93 28.40
N LEU A 9 11.60 -11.00 28.50
CA LEU A 9 11.88 -12.28 27.83
C LEU A 9 11.79 -12.18 26.30
N GLU A 10 10.81 -11.45 25.77
CA GLU A 10 10.68 -11.16 24.34
C GLU A 10 11.91 -10.38 23.83
N LYS A 11 12.38 -9.40 24.60
CA LYS A 11 13.61 -8.67 24.29
C LYS A 11 14.82 -9.59 24.31
N ILE A 12 14.97 -10.45 25.32
CA ILE A 12 16.06 -11.44 25.40
C ILE A 12 16.02 -12.40 24.20
N LEU A 13 14.86 -12.94 23.85
CA LEU A 13 14.71 -13.84 22.71
C LEU A 13 15.09 -13.15 21.39
N ARG A 14 14.68 -11.90 21.17
CA ARG A 14 15.05 -11.13 19.97
C ARG A 14 16.56 -10.84 19.92
N THR A 15 17.14 -10.39 21.02
CA THR A 15 18.55 -9.98 21.09
C THR A 15 19.50 -11.17 20.93
N PHE A 16 19.17 -12.34 21.48
CA PHE A 16 20.08 -13.48 21.52
C PHE A 16 19.73 -14.61 20.53
N GLY A 17 18.51 -14.63 19.97
CA GLY A 17 18.05 -15.69 19.07
C GLY A 17 18.14 -15.37 17.58
N GLY A 18 18.55 -14.17 17.19
CA GLY A 18 18.53 -13.73 15.78
C GLY A 18 17.15 -13.95 15.14
N ASN A 19 17.10 -14.37 13.87
CA ASN A 19 15.85 -14.62 13.14
C ASN A 19 14.93 -15.65 13.82
N VAL A 20 15.47 -16.65 14.52
CA VAL A 20 14.69 -17.67 15.26
C VAL A 20 14.03 -17.06 16.49
N GLY A 21 14.74 -16.18 17.19
CA GLY A 21 14.22 -15.41 18.32
C GLY A 21 13.11 -14.45 17.92
N TYR A 22 13.28 -13.75 16.79
CA TYR A 22 12.22 -12.91 16.20
C TYR A 22 10.96 -13.72 15.89
N ARG A 23 11.11 -14.90 15.27
CA ARG A 23 10.00 -15.81 14.95
C ARG A 23 9.24 -16.26 16.20
N LEU A 24 9.93 -16.73 17.23
CA LEU A 24 9.33 -17.20 18.48
C LEU A 24 8.55 -16.09 19.20
N VAL A 25 9.13 -14.90 19.29
CA VAL A 25 8.44 -13.76 19.90
C VAL A 25 7.21 -13.37 19.10
N ARG A 26 7.29 -13.40 17.77
CA ARG A 26 6.14 -13.15 16.91
C ARG A 26 5.05 -14.18 17.16
N GLU A 27 5.35 -15.47 17.11
CA GLU A 27 4.38 -16.55 17.40
C GLU A 27 3.67 -16.35 18.76
N ILE A 28 4.39 -15.87 19.78
CA ILE A 28 3.84 -15.54 21.10
C ILE A 28 2.96 -14.27 21.05
N SER A 29 3.41 -13.19 20.40
CA SER A 29 2.65 -11.93 20.29
C SER A 29 1.36 -12.09 19.47
N TYR A 30 1.38 -12.88 18.37
CA TYR A 30 0.22 -13.14 17.52
C TYR A 30 -0.96 -13.76 18.24
N SER A 31 -0.71 -14.56 19.28
CA SER A 31 -1.77 -15.23 20.03
C SER A 31 -2.52 -14.32 21.01
N ARG A 32 -2.02 -13.10 21.31
CA ARG A 32 -2.33 -12.48 22.60
C ARG A 32 -2.67 -11.00 22.61
N ASP A 33 -2.29 -10.23 21.61
CA ASP A 33 -2.44 -8.77 21.68
C ASP A 33 -3.85 -8.24 21.31
N GLY A 34 -4.87 -9.10 21.34
CA GLY A 34 -6.27 -8.66 21.48
C GLY A 34 -6.76 -7.71 20.38
N ARG A 35 -6.23 -7.80 19.16
CA ARG A 35 -6.90 -7.16 18.02
C ARG A 35 -8.28 -7.80 17.92
N CYS A 36 -9.35 -6.99 17.92
CA CYS A 36 -10.71 -7.50 17.63
C CYS A 36 -10.64 -8.25 16.31
N LEU A 37 -10.63 -9.57 16.41
CA LEU A 37 -10.66 -10.47 15.27
C LEU A 37 -11.92 -10.16 14.49
N ALA A 38 -11.77 -10.06 13.18
CA ALA A 38 -12.94 -10.02 12.33
C ALA A 38 -13.72 -11.32 12.55
N ILE A 39 -15.03 -11.20 12.76
CA ILE A 39 -15.89 -12.34 13.03
C ILE A 39 -16.32 -12.89 11.68
N PRO A 40 -16.13 -14.19 11.38
CA PRO A 40 -16.69 -14.77 10.17
C PRO A 40 -18.19 -14.51 10.09
N TRP A 41 -18.71 -14.11 8.93
CA TRP A 41 -20.12 -13.76 8.78
C TRP A 41 -21.08 -14.90 9.18
N MET A 42 -20.66 -16.14 8.95
CA MET A 42 -21.42 -17.32 9.36
C MET A 42 -21.56 -17.42 10.89
N ASP A 43 -20.56 -16.95 11.63
CA ASP A 43 -20.49 -17.00 13.10
C ASP A 43 -21.07 -15.74 13.77
N ALA A 44 -21.37 -14.68 13.00
CA ALA A 44 -21.99 -13.48 13.53
C ALA A 44 -23.44 -13.77 13.99
N ASP A 45 -23.76 -13.36 15.22
CA ASP A 45 -25.10 -13.49 15.78
C ASP A 45 -26.12 -12.57 15.09
N SER A 46 -27.41 -12.83 15.29
CA SER A 46 -28.48 -12.08 14.61
C SER A 46 -28.47 -10.59 14.92
N GLN A 47 -28.13 -10.19 16.16
CA GLN A 47 -28.11 -8.77 16.53
C GLN A 47 -26.97 -8.03 15.84
N LEU A 48 -25.82 -8.68 15.68
CA LEU A 48 -24.70 -8.14 14.92
C LEU A 48 -25.05 -8.04 13.44
N LYS A 49 -25.65 -9.10 12.86
CA LYS A 49 -26.08 -9.10 11.46
C LYS A 49 -27.08 -7.97 11.14
N GLU A 50 -28.05 -7.72 12.02
CA GLU A 50 -29.03 -6.63 11.87
C GLU A 50 -28.40 -5.23 11.91
N LYS A 51 -27.33 -5.05 12.69
CA LYS A 51 -26.63 -3.77 12.83
C LYS A 51 -25.49 -3.59 11.82
N THR A 52 -25.21 -4.60 11.01
CA THR A 52 -24.07 -4.61 10.09
C THR A 52 -24.47 -4.03 8.75
N ILE A 53 -23.68 -3.07 8.27
CA ILE A 53 -23.81 -2.56 6.91
C ILE A 53 -23.09 -3.53 5.98
N ASP A 54 -23.83 -4.11 5.03
CA ASP A 54 -23.27 -4.93 3.96
C ASP A 54 -22.76 -4.03 2.83
N LEU A 55 -21.45 -4.00 2.64
CA LEU A 55 -20.81 -3.19 1.61
C LEU A 55 -20.67 -3.93 0.27
N ASN A 56 -21.02 -5.22 0.23
CA ASN A 56 -20.65 -6.11 -0.87
C ASN A 56 -21.69 -6.12 -1.98
N TYR A 57 -21.22 -6.12 -3.21
CA TYR A 57 -22.02 -6.23 -4.42
C TYR A 57 -21.66 -7.50 -5.17
N GLN A 58 -22.56 -7.94 -6.05
CA GLN A 58 -22.31 -9.07 -6.92
C GLN A 58 -21.20 -8.73 -7.93
N ILE A 59 -20.29 -9.67 -8.17
CA ILE A 59 -19.27 -9.52 -9.20
C ILE A 59 -19.91 -9.72 -10.57
N GLU A 60 -20.05 -8.65 -11.33
CA GLU A 60 -20.59 -8.70 -12.71
C GLU A 60 -19.51 -9.15 -13.71
N ASN A 61 -18.28 -8.68 -13.56
CA ASN A 61 -17.16 -9.03 -14.43
C ASN A 61 -16.18 -9.95 -13.69
N GLN A 62 -15.94 -11.16 -14.19
CA GLN A 62 -15.00 -12.11 -13.58
C GLN A 62 -13.55 -11.93 -14.05
N SER A 63 -13.26 -11.04 -15.01
CA SER A 63 -11.90 -10.84 -15.51
C SER A 63 -10.98 -10.22 -14.46
N CYS A 64 -9.83 -10.85 -14.22
CA CYS A 64 -8.80 -10.32 -13.33
C CYS A 64 -7.98 -9.22 -14.02
N PRO A 65 -7.75 -8.06 -13.39
CA PRO A 65 -6.98 -6.97 -14.00
C PRO A 65 -5.47 -7.29 -14.17
N PHE A 66 -4.96 -8.35 -13.56
CA PHE A 66 -3.53 -8.70 -13.64
C PHE A 66 -3.22 -9.82 -14.63
N CYS A 67 -4.02 -10.89 -14.61
CA CYS A 67 -3.75 -12.10 -15.40
C CYS A 67 -4.84 -12.43 -16.41
N ASN A 68 -5.89 -11.60 -16.53
CA ASN A 68 -7.06 -11.82 -17.38
C ASN A 68 -7.82 -13.14 -17.11
N ASP A 69 -7.52 -13.82 -15.99
CA ASP A 69 -8.27 -14.98 -15.54
C ASP A 69 -9.74 -14.61 -15.34
N ASN A 70 -10.63 -15.30 -16.03
CA ASN A 70 -12.07 -15.06 -16.09
C ASN A 70 -12.89 -16.10 -15.31
N ARG A 71 -12.24 -17.00 -14.55
CA ARG A 71 -12.94 -17.95 -13.68
C ARG A 71 -13.65 -17.21 -12.56
N GLU A 72 -14.67 -17.84 -12.01
CA GLU A 72 -15.33 -17.35 -10.80
C GLU A 72 -14.29 -17.11 -9.69
N LYS A 73 -14.42 -15.97 -9.02
CA LYS A 73 -13.48 -15.57 -7.98
C LYS A 73 -13.84 -16.24 -6.67
N ASN A 74 -12.84 -16.82 -6.01
CA ASN A 74 -13.03 -17.51 -4.75
C ASN A 74 -13.30 -16.47 -3.66
N VAL A 75 -14.34 -16.68 -2.86
CA VAL A 75 -14.48 -15.96 -1.59
C VAL A 75 -13.37 -16.45 -0.68
N LEU A 76 -12.43 -15.56 -0.37
CA LEU A 76 -11.30 -15.87 0.50
C LEU A 76 -11.64 -15.61 1.97
N VAL A 77 -12.32 -14.50 2.24
CA VAL A 77 -12.92 -14.21 3.55
C VAL A 77 -14.28 -13.53 3.39
N ASP A 78 -15.17 -13.82 4.33
CA ASP A 78 -16.46 -13.17 4.51
C ASP A 78 -16.63 -12.89 6.00
N GLN A 79 -16.42 -11.63 6.39
CA GLN A 79 -16.24 -11.26 7.79
C GLN A 79 -16.92 -9.94 8.12
N VAL A 80 -17.31 -9.78 9.39
CA VAL A 80 -17.79 -8.53 9.97
C VAL A 80 -16.78 -7.98 10.97
N ARG A 81 -16.61 -6.65 10.97
CA ARG A 81 -15.78 -5.94 11.93
C ARG A 81 -16.31 -4.54 12.21
N GLU A 82 -16.16 -4.11 13.46
CA GLU A 82 -16.43 -2.73 13.86
C GLU A 82 -15.26 -1.82 13.51
N VAL A 83 -15.52 -0.76 12.75
CA VAL A 83 -14.55 0.26 12.36
C VAL A 83 -15.18 1.63 12.63
N GLY A 84 -14.56 2.43 13.50
CA GLY A 84 -15.07 3.76 13.85
C GLY A 84 -16.48 3.77 14.48
N GLY A 85 -16.83 2.72 15.24
CA GLY A 85 -18.16 2.59 15.86
C GLY A 85 -19.24 1.97 14.96
N VAL A 86 -18.89 1.60 13.72
CA VAL A 86 -19.83 1.05 12.73
C VAL A 86 -19.43 -0.39 12.38
N ASN A 87 -20.38 -1.32 12.47
CA ASN A 87 -20.18 -2.70 12.03
C ASN A 87 -20.33 -2.80 10.51
N THR A 88 -19.31 -3.30 9.84
CA THR A 88 -19.33 -3.50 8.39
C THR A 88 -18.99 -4.94 8.03
N ARG A 89 -19.71 -5.50 7.05
CA ARG A 89 -19.38 -6.80 6.46
C ARG A 89 -18.53 -6.57 5.22
N LYS A 90 -17.36 -7.20 5.15
CA LYS A 90 -16.51 -7.23 3.96
C LYS A 90 -16.32 -8.66 3.47
N VAL A 91 -16.63 -8.87 2.20
CA VAL A 91 -16.33 -10.07 1.43
C VAL A 91 -15.12 -9.75 0.55
N VAL A 92 -14.09 -10.57 0.72
CA VAL A 92 -12.85 -10.41 -0.01
C VAL A 92 -12.65 -11.61 -0.91
N TYR A 93 -12.42 -11.33 -2.18
CA TYR A 93 -12.29 -12.29 -3.25
C TYR A 93 -10.83 -12.48 -3.64
N GLN A 94 -10.48 -13.67 -4.10
CA GLN A 94 -9.16 -14.00 -4.62
C GLN A 94 -9.25 -14.44 -6.07
N CYS A 95 -8.32 -13.95 -6.90
CA CYS A 95 -8.11 -14.46 -8.24
C CYS A 95 -7.32 -15.79 -8.20
N PRO A 96 -7.90 -16.91 -8.71
CA PRO A 96 -7.22 -18.21 -8.69
C PRO A 96 -6.01 -18.31 -9.64
N GLY A 97 -5.83 -17.34 -10.55
CA GLY A 97 -4.71 -17.31 -11.49
C GLY A 97 -3.47 -16.59 -10.97
N CYS A 98 -3.62 -15.62 -10.06
CA CYS A 98 -2.51 -14.75 -9.66
C CYS A 98 -2.53 -14.27 -8.20
N ASP A 99 -3.43 -14.79 -7.37
CA ASP A 99 -3.54 -14.45 -5.95
C ASP A 99 -3.79 -12.97 -5.64
N PHE A 100 -4.18 -12.18 -6.65
CA PHE A 100 -4.70 -10.83 -6.43
C PHE A 100 -5.99 -10.92 -5.62
N ILE A 101 -6.08 -10.09 -4.58
CA ILE A 101 -7.21 -10.05 -3.66
C ILE A 101 -7.90 -8.70 -3.75
N PHE A 102 -9.22 -8.68 -3.70
CA PHE A 102 -9.99 -7.44 -3.74
C PHE A 102 -11.33 -7.57 -3.01
N THR A 103 -11.93 -6.44 -2.65
CA THR A 103 -13.34 -6.37 -2.23
C THR A 103 -14.19 -5.86 -3.40
N ASN A 104 -15.43 -6.33 -3.48
CA ASN A 104 -16.35 -5.93 -4.55
C ASN A 104 -17.41 -4.96 -4.00
N GLU A 105 -16.94 -3.82 -3.50
CA GLU A 105 -17.79 -2.77 -2.93
C GLU A 105 -18.25 -1.80 -4.02
N LYS A 106 -19.53 -1.41 -4.02
CA LYS A 106 -20.00 -0.38 -4.97
C LYS A 106 -19.43 0.96 -4.56
N ARG A 107 -18.75 1.61 -5.50
CA ARG A 107 -18.16 2.92 -5.32
C ARG A 107 -18.83 3.93 -6.24
N GLY A 108 -18.96 5.16 -5.76
CA GLY A 108 -19.22 6.31 -6.63
C GLY A 108 -17.98 6.61 -7.49
N THR A 109 -17.90 7.80 -8.07
CA THR A 109 -16.64 8.24 -8.67
C THR A 109 -15.54 8.27 -7.60
N ARG A 110 -14.26 8.13 -7.99
CA ARG A 110 -13.13 8.19 -7.04
C ARG A 110 -13.22 9.45 -6.17
N GLY A 111 -13.47 10.62 -6.78
CA GLY A 111 -13.62 11.88 -6.05
C GLY A 111 -14.78 11.86 -5.03
N ASP A 112 -15.93 11.28 -5.38
CA ASP A 112 -17.08 11.19 -4.46
C ASP A 112 -16.83 10.24 -3.28
N TYR A 113 -16.13 9.14 -3.56
CA TYR A 113 -15.77 8.15 -2.54
C TYR A 113 -14.82 8.76 -1.49
N PHE A 114 -13.71 9.37 -1.92
CA PHE A 114 -12.75 9.97 -1.00
C PHE A 114 -13.27 11.23 -0.31
N ARG A 115 -14.26 11.94 -0.88
CA ARG A 115 -14.92 13.07 -0.22
C ARG A 115 -15.67 12.67 1.06
N THR A 116 -16.27 11.48 1.06
CA THR A 116 -17.14 11.01 2.15
C THR A 116 -16.45 9.98 3.06
N THR A 117 -15.27 9.50 2.66
CA THR A 117 -14.46 8.58 3.45
C THR A 117 -13.90 9.31 4.68
N PRO A 118 -14.01 8.72 5.90
CA PRO A 118 -13.58 9.37 7.14
C PRO A 118 -12.06 9.46 7.29
N TYR A 119 -11.29 8.87 6.38
CA TYR A 119 -9.84 8.94 6.39
C TYR A 119 -9.39 10.33 5.93
N GLN A 120 -9.02 11.16 6.90
CA GLN A 120 -8.33 12.42 6.65
C GLN A 120 -6.92 12.26 7.18
N ASP A 121 -5.93 12.31 6.30
CA ASP A 121 -4.53 12.38 6.71
C ASP A 121 -4.36 13.56 7.67
N ASP A 122 -3.66 13.30 8.77
CA ASP A 122 -3.39 14.34 9.74
C ASP A 122 -2.43 15.40 9.16
N VAL A 123 -2.62 16.65 9.58
CA VAL A 123 -1.71 17.74 9.23
C VAL A 123 -0.42 17.65 10.07
N THR A 124 -0.26 16.62 10.92
CA THR A 124 0.82 16.53 11.91
C THR A 124 2.14 16.04 11.32
N GLY A 125 2.11 15.43 10.12
CA GLY A 125 3.30 15.25 9.29
C GLY A 125 3.90 13.83 9.29
N ILE A 126 3.20 12.86 9.88
CA ILE A 126 3.63 11.45 9.95
C ILE A 126 3.86 10.86 8.54
N ARG A 127 2.94 11.09 7.62
CA ARG A 127 3.05 10.62 6.24
C ARG A 127 4.12 11.35 5.44
N ARG A 128 4.27 12.66 5.65
CA ARG A 128 5.29 13.49 4.98
C ARG A 128 6.68 12.93 5.19
N ASP A 129 7.04 12.57 6.42
CA ASP A 129 8.40 12.16 6.72
C ASP A 129 8.79 10.90 5.92
N ARG A 130 7.86 9.95 5.73
CA ARG A 130 8.05 8.81 4.84
C ARG A 130 8.18 9.22 3.36
N GLU A 131 7.39 10.19 2.90
CA GLU A 131 7.52 10.73 1.54
C GLU A 131 8.90 11.37 1.34
N LEU A 132 9.39 12.14 2.33
CA LEU A 132 10.73 12.74 2.31
C LEU A 132 11.85 11.70 2.29
N ASP A 133 11.73 10.63 3.08
CA ASP A 133 12.69 9.53 3.08
C ASP A 133 12.76 8.85 1.70
N LEU A 134 11.60 8.56 1.10
CA LEU A 134 11.55 8.02 -0.25
C LEU A 134 12.13 8.97 -1.29
N ILE A 135 11.91 10.29 -1.16
CA ILE A 135 12.50 11.27 -2.06
C ILE A 135 14.02 11.22 -1.98
N SER A 136 14.57 11.25 -0.77
CA SER A 136 16.01 11.15 -0.53
C SER A 136 16.60 9.87 -1.17
N ILE A 137 15.92 8.73 -0.98
CA ILE A 137 16.31 7.45 -1.57
C ILE A 137 16.24 7.49 -3.11
N GLY A 138 15.14 8.00 -3.67
CA GLY A 138 14.93 8.10 -5.12
C GLY A 138 15.95 9.00 -5.80
N MET A 139 16.18 10.20 -5.24
CA MET A 139 17.19 11.12 -5.72
C MET A 139 18.59 10.50 -5.71
N LYS A 140 18.95 9.78 -4.64
CA LYS A 140 20.23 9.07 -4.54
C LYS A 140 20.37 7.97 -5.60
N ILE A 141 19.40 7.08 -5.70
CA ILE A 141 19.43 5.92 -6.62
C ILE A 141 19.50 6.40 -8.07
N ALA A 142 18.65 7.34 -8.47
CA ALA A 142 18.65 7.87 -9.83
C ALA A 142 19.73 8.93 -10.07
N SER A 143 20.43 9.38 -9.03
CA SER A 143 21.42 10.47 -9.10
C SER A 143 20.81 11.74 -9.69
N LEU A 144 19.61 12.08 -9.21
CA LEU A 144 18.85 13.24 -9.66
C LEU A 144 19.44 14.54 -9.13
N SER A 145 19.36 15.60 -9.92
CA SER A 145 19.72 16.95 -9.50
C SER A 145 18.57 17.64 -8.78
N GLU A 146 18.84 18.79 -8.15
CA GLU A 146 17.81 19.62 -7.49
C GLU A 146 16.77 20.19 -8.48
N ASN A 147 17.06 20.18 -9.79
CA ASN A 147 16.15 20.63 -10.84
C ASN A 147 15.23 19.51 -11.36
N CYS A 148 15.24 18.31 -10.76
CA CYS A 148 14.41 17.19 -11.21
C CYS A 148 12.92 17.44 -11.00
N ASN A 149 12.09 16.89 -11.87
CA ASN A 149 10.64 16.99 -11.75
C ASN A 149 10.12 15.92 -10.79
N ILE A 150 9.50 16.34 -9.69
CA ILE A 150 8.98 15.45 -8.64
C ILE A 150 7.45 15.53 -8.64
N LEU A 151 6.77 14.38 -8.54
CA LEU A 151 5.34 14.29 -8.26
C LEU A 151 5.10 13.58 -6.93
N ILE A 152 4.39 14.24 -6.01
CA ILE A 152 3.77 13.59 -4.84
C ILE A 152 2.36 13.16 -5.24
N TYR A 153 2.15 11.85 -5.42
CA TYR A 153 0.90 11.28 -5.88
C TYR A 153 0.03 10.78 -4.71
N GLY A 154 -1.24 11.18 -4.72
CA GLY A 154 -2.17 10.97 -3.61
C GLY A 154 -1.78 11.78 -2.39
N SER A 155 -1.30 13.02 -2.54
CA SER A 155 -0.63 13.82 -1.51
C SER A 155 -1.45 14.10 -0.24
N GLY A 156 -2.76 13.89 -0.27
CA GLY A 156 -3.67 14.21 0.83
C GLY A 156 -3.53 15.66 1.28
N ASN A 157 -3.45 15.85 2.60
CA ASN A 157 -3.17 17.13 3.23
C ASN A 157 -1.70 17.31 3.64
N THR A 158 -0.79 16.49 3.10
CA THR A 158 0.63 16.62 3.44
C THR A 158 1.20 17.94 2.91
N ASN A 159 2.06 18.58 3.71
CA ASN A 159 2.79 19.77 3.27
C ASN A 159 4.15 19.44 2.63
N THR A 160 4.34 18.18 2.17
CA THR A 160 5.58 17.67 1.58
C THR A 160 6.07 18.54 0.44
N ARG A 161 5.17 18.92 -0.49
CA ARG A 161 5.51 19.83 -1.59
C ARG A 161 6.05 21.16 -1.07
N GLN A 162 5.32 21.84 -0.19
CA GLN A 162 5.73 23.13 0.35
C GLN A 162 7.08 23.04 1.07
N PHE A 163 7.31 21.94 1.79
CA PHE A 163 8.58 21.68 2.46
C PHE A 163 9.74 21.56 1.47
N LEU A 164 9.56 20.81 0.38
CA LEU A 164 10.60 20.61 -0.65
C LEU A 164 10.92 21.91 -1.39
N VAL A 165 9.91 22.71 -1.72
CA VAL A 165 10.10 24.06 -2.31
C VAL A 165 10.91 24.95 -1.39
N ASN A 166 10.59 24.96 -0.09
CA ASN A 166 11.36 25.71 0.92
C ASN A 166 12.80 25.20 1.08
N LYS A 167 13.10 23.96 0.65
CA LYS A 167 14.44 23.37 0.61
C LYS A 167 15.17 23.61 -0.71
N GLY A 168 14.58 24.33 -1.66
CA GLY A 168 15.20 24.71 -2.92
C GLY A 168 14.81 23.84 -4.13
N LEU A 169 13.93 22.86 -3.96
CA LEU A 169 13.42 22.06 -5.08
C LEU A 169 12.27 22.79 -5.77
N SER A 170 12.53 23.35 -6.96
CA SER A 170 11.58 24.21 -7.67
C SER A 170 10.51 23.46 -8.45
N ASN A 171 10.82 22.24 -8.93
CA ASN A 171 9.95 21.48 -9.84
C ASN A 171 9.17 20.38 -9.12
N VAL A 172 8.43 20.75 -8.07
CA VAL A 172 7.65 19.81 -7.25
C VAL A 172 6.16 20.00 -7.47
N TRP A 173 5.53 18.96 -7.96
CA TRP A 173 4.09 18.85 -8.18
C TRP A 173 3.47 17.94 -7.14
N ALA A 174 2.20 18.15 -6.87
CA ALA A 174 1.38 17.26 -6.06
C ALA A 174 0.08 16.93 -6.79
N SER A 175 -0.53 15.81 -6.43
CA SER A 175 -1.84 15.46 -6.94
C SER A 175 -2.62 14.64 -5.95
N ASP A 176 -3.92 14.84 -5.95
CA ASP A 176 -4.87 14.05 -5.18
C ASP A 176 -6.19 13.91 -5.94
N VAL A 177 -7.11 13.11 -5.40
CA VAL A 177 -8.48 12.94 -5.90
C VAL A 177 -9.52 13.46 -4.89
N ALA A 178 -9.15 13.60 -3.61
CA ALA A 178 -10.01 14.03 -2.52
C ALA A 178 -10.30 15.54 -2.62
N GLU A 179 -11.57 15.93 -2.52
CA GLU A 179 -11.94 17.35 -2.68
C GLU A 179 -11.50 18.25 -1.53
N ASN A 180 -11.28 17.68 -0.36
CA ASN A 180 -10.84 18.38 0.85
C ASN A 180 -9.31 18.49 0.97
N ALA A 181 -8.55 18.03 -0.02
CA ALA A 181 -7.10 18.23 -0.06
C ALA A 181 -6.74 19.71 -0.28
N ILE A 182 -5.50 20.08 0.08
CA ILE A 182 -4.98 21.44 -0.12
C ILE A 182 -4.50 21.58 -1.58
N TYR A 183 -5.19 22.39 -2.37
CA TYR A 183 -4.86 22.63 -3.79
C TYR A 183 -4.27 24.02 -4.01
N ASP A 184 -3.30 24.10 -4.92
CA ASP A 184 -2.68 25.32 -5.42
C ASP A 184 -2.32 25.15 -6.91
N GLU A 185 -1.59 26.10 -7.50
CA GLU A 185 -1.27 26.07 -8.94
C GLU A 185 -0.42 24.86 -9.38
N TYR A 186 0.25 24.17 -8.45
CA TYR A 186 1.08 22.98 -8.70
C TYR A 186 0.54 21.72 -8.04
N THR A 187 -0.65 21.80 -7.45
CA THR A 187 -1.34 20.68 -6.80
C THR A 187 -2.63 20.43 -7.54
N ILE A 188 -2.73 19.28 -8.20
CA ILE A 188 -3.79 19.03 -9.18
C ILE A 188 -4.79 18.02 -8.63
N ASN A 189 -6.08 18.37 -8.68
CA ASN A 189 -7.15 17.40 -8.42
C ASN A 189 -7.33 16.51 -9.67
N THR A 190 -6.67 15.36 -9.66
CA THR A 190 -6.72 14.37 -10.74
C THR A 190 -8.07 13.64 -10.82
N GLY A 191 -8.91 13.74 -9.79
CA GLY A 191 -10.30 13.29 -9.85
C GLY A 191 -11.17 14.19 -10.74
N LYS A 192 -10.90 15.50 -10.75
CA LYS A 192 -11.60 16.50 -11.58
C LYS A 192 -10.93 16.75 -12.93
N GLN A 193 -9.61 16.62 -12.98
CA GLN A 193 -8.78 16.89 -14.16
C GLN A 193 -7.81 15.71 -14.43
N PRO A 194 -8.33 14.53 -14.79
CA PRO A 194 -7.51 13.31 -14.92
C PRO A 194 -6.40 13.43 -15.97
N ASP A 195 -6.62 14.20 -17.04
CA ASP A 195 -5.63 14.34 -18.13
C ASP A 195 -4.72 15.56 -17.99
N TYR A 196 -4.73 16.28 -16.86
CA TYR A 196 -3.99 17.54 -16.73
C TYR A 196 -2.50 17.38 -17.08
N PHE A 197 -1.80 16.47 -16.40
CA PHE A 197 -0.36 16.27 -16.59
C PHE A 197 -0.03 15.82 -18.01
N LYS A 198 -0.85 14.93 -18.57
CA LYS A 198 -0.73 14.46 -19.97
C LYS A 198 -0.88 15.61 -20.97
N LYS A 199 -1.89 16.47 -20.80
CA LYS A 199 -2.12 17.65 -21.67
C LYS A 199 -1.03 18.70 -21.51
N ALA A 200 -0.47 18.84 -20.30
CA ALA A 200 0.66 19.70 -20.02
C ALA A 200 2.01 19.13 -20.51
N GLY A 201 2.05 17.89 -21.01
CA GLY A 201 3.28 17.21 -21.42
C GLY A 201 4.25 16.96 -20.26
N LEU A 202 3.75 16.91 -19.02
CA LEU A 202 4.57 16.75 -17.82
C LEU A 202 4.94 15.28 -17.64
N ARG A 203 6.24 15.04 -17.44
CA ARG A 203 6.80 13.76 -17.00
C ARG A 203 7.76 14.02 -15.83
N PHE A 204 7.84 13.06 -14.93
CA PHE A 204 8.49 13.20 -13.64
C PHE A 204 9.69 12.26 -13.53
N ASP A 205 10.81 12.80 -13.08
CA ASP A 205 12.01 12.01 -12.79
C ASP A 205 11.83 11.20 -11.50
N LEU A 206 10.94 11.66 -10.62
CA LEU A 206 10.59 10.97 -9.39
C LEU A 206 9.10 11.09 -9.11
N ILE A 207 8.42 9.96 -8.97
CA ILE A 207 7.04 9.90 -8.47
C ILE A 207 7.05 9.21 -7.10
N ILE A 208 6.36 9.80 -6.12
CA ILE A 208 6.21 9.25 -4.78
C ILE A 208 4.75 8.91 -4.53
N ALA A 209 4.44 7.67 -4.18
CA ALA A 209 3.07 7.20 -3.92
C ALA A 209 3.00 6.39 -2.61
N VAL A 210 2.70 7.05 -1.50
CA VAL A 210 2.60 6.42 -0.17
C VAL A 210 1.17 6.00 0.09
N GLU A 211 0.93 4.69 0.24
CA GLU A 211 -0.36 4.12 0.67
C GLU A 211 -1.53 4.49 -0.25
N VAL A 212 -1.29 4.52 -1.57
CA VAL A 212 -2.32 4.93 -2.54
C VAL A 212 -2.99 3.73 -3.22
N TRP A 213 -2.24 2.65 -3.43
CA TRP A 213 -2.64 1.59 -4.37
C TRP A 213 -3.73 0.69 -3.79
N GLU A 214 -3.76 0.50 -2.48
CA GLU A 214 -4.79 -0.26 -1.76
C GLU A 214 -6.20 0.30 -1.98
N HIS A 215 -6.29 1.57 -2.35
CA HIS A 215 -7.56 2.25 -2.56
C HIS A 215 -8.07 2.18 -4.00
N TYR A 216 -7.32 1.60 -4.94
CA TYR A 216 -7.84 1.42 -6.29
C TYR A 216 -9.01 0.43 -6.29
N ALA A 217 -10.11 0.82 -6.92
CA ALA A 217 -11.18 -0.11 -7.25
C ALA A 217 -10.67 -1.10 -8.29
N ARG A 218 -11.12 -2.36 -8.20
CA ARG A 218 -10.65 -3.45 -9.06
C ARG A 218 -10.77 -3.11 -10.55
N GLU A 219 -11.87 -2.48 -10.93
CA GLU A 219 -12.23 -2.13 -12.30
C GLU A 219 -11.26 -1.09 -12.89
N ASP A 220 -10.74 -0.21 -12.03
CA ASP A 220 -9.88 0.92 -12.42
C ASP A 220 -8.38 0.60 -12.35
N ILE A 221 -7.98 -0.53 -11.75
CA ILE A 221 -6.57 -0.83 -11.45
C ILE A 221 -5.68 -0.65 -12.69
N LYS A 222 -6.07 -1.24 -13.83
CA LYS A 222 -5.27 -1.16 -15.07
C LYS A 222 -5.09 0.29 -15.51
N GLU A 223 -6.17 1.05 -15.56
CA GLU A 223 -6.15 2.43 -16.02
C GLU A 223 -5.38 3.33 -15.04
N ALA A 224 -5.50 3.10 -13.74
CA ALA A 224 -4.80 3.86 -12.71
C ALA A 224 -3.28 3.63 -12.73
N PHE A 225 -2.84 2.38 -12.83
CA PHE A 225 -1.42 2.07 -12.99
C PHE A 225 -0.89 2.58 -14.33
N ARG A 226 -1.63 2.38 -15.43
CA ARG A 226 -1.24 2.92 -16.75
C ARG A 226 -1.05 4.43 -16.67
N TRP A 227 -2.03 5.15 -16.12
CA TRP A 227 -1.95 6.59 -15.93
C TRP A 227 -0.70 6.97 -15.15
N LEU A 228 -0.42 6.30 -14.03
CA LEU A 228 0.73 6.63 -13.18
C LEU A 228 2.06 6.38 -13.91
N PHE A 229 2.17 5.26 -14.63
CA PHE A 229 3.38 4.88 -15.36
C PHE A 229 3.65 5.75 -16.59
N GLU A 230 2.62 6.20 -17.31
CA GLU A 230 2.77 7.13 -18.46
C GLU A 230 3.48 8.44 -18.08
N HIS A 231 3.42 8.86 -16.81
CA HIS A 231 4.03 10.10 -16.33
C HIS A 231 5.45 9.91 -15.77
N ILE A 232 5.98 8.69 -15.66
CA ILE A 232 7.38 8.47 -15.28
C ILE A 232 8.26 8.90 -16.47
N SER A 233 9.27 9.74 -16.26
CA SER A 233 10.22 10.11 -17.32
C SER A 233 11.06 8.90 -17.75
N ASP A 234 11.64 8.90 -18.95
CA ASP A 234 12.40 7.73 -19.45
C ASP A 234 13.61 7.37 -18.55
N ARG A 235 14.10 8.34 -17.78
CA ARG A 235 15.17 8.16 -16.79
C ARG A 235 14.69 8.15 -15.34
N GLY A 236 13.39 8.37 -15.15
CA GLY A 236 12.77 8.50 -13.85
C GLY A 236 12.48 7.16 -13.21
N LEU A 237 11.99 7.26 -11.98
CA LEU A 237 11.48 6.13 -11.23
C LEU A 237 10.28 6.54 -10.39
N LEU A 238 9.52 5.54 -9.98
CA LEU A 238 8.47 5.67 -9.00
C LEU A 238 8.86 4.93 -7.73
N LEU A 239 8.69 5.57 -6.59
CA LEU A 239 8.78 4.95 -5.27
C LEU A 239 7.41 4.97 -4.59
N ALA A 240 7.00 3.82 -4.08
CA ALA A 240 5.74 3.67 -3.39
C ALA A 240 5.90 2.87 -2.10
N THR A 241 4.89 2.96 -1.23
CA THR A 241 4.73 2.02 -0.12
C THR A 241 3.32 1.52 -0.04
N THR A 242 3.14 0.23 0.19
CA THR A 242 1.84 -0.38 0.51
C THR A 242 2.09 -1.70 1.23
N SER A 243 1.04 -2.29 1.80
CA SER A 243 1.14 -3.54 2.55
C SER A 243 0.78 -4.70 1.62
N LEU A 244 1.70 -5.63 1.43
CA LEU A 244 1.53 -6.73 0.47
C LEU A 244 0.89 -7.97 1.08
N TRP A 245 0.20 -8.73 0.23
CA TRP A 245 -0.36 -10.03 0.56
C TRP A 245 0.63 -11.15 0.22
N TYR A 246 0.70 -12.16 1.08
CA TYR A 246 1.50 -13.37 0.84
C TYR A 246 0.61 -14.61 0.98
N PRO A 247 0.12 -15.21 -0.13
CA PRO A 247 -0.79 -16.35 -0.07
C PRO A 247 -0.15 -17.60 0.54
N GLN A 248 1.18 -17.68 0.46
CA GLN A 248 2.01 -18.71 1.05
C GLN A 248 3.16 -18.04 1.79
N ASN A 249 3.82 -18.79 2.66
CA ASN A 249 5.00 -18.34 3.37
C ASN A 249 6.21 -18.27 2.43
N SER A 250 6.18 -17.27 1.55
CA SER A 250 7.21 -16.98 0.55
C SER A 250 8.03 -15.74 0.89
N ASP A 251 7.69 -15.07 2.00
CA ASP A 251 8.48 -13.96 2.51
C ASP A 251 9.79 -14.51 3.10
N PRO A 252 10.96 -14.16 2.52
CA PRO A 252 12.23 -14.70 2.95
C PRO A 252 12.66 -14.18 4.33
N ILE A 253 12.05 -13.10 4.82
CA ILE A 253 12.39 -12.44 6.09
C ILE A 253 11.38 -12.80 7.18
N PHE A 254 10.08 -12.75 6.87
CA PHE A 254 9.01 -12.95 7.84
C PHE A 254 8.35 -14.32 7.66
N ASN A 255 8.91 -15.32 8.34
CA ASN A 255 8.55 -16.74 8.17
C ASN A 255 7.93 -17.34 9.43
N ALA A 256 6.85 -16.75 9.96
CA ALA A 256 6.02 -17.44 10.95
C ALA A 256 4.84 -18.13 10.26
N SER A 257 4.45 -19.30 10.76
CA SER A 257 3.40 -20.14 10.17
C SER A 257 2.04 -19.44 10.03
N LYS A 258 1.77 -18.38 10.80
CA LYS A 258 0.50 -17.64 10.84
C LYS A 258 0.50 -16.33 10.05
N GLU A 259 1.56 -16.03 9.31
CA GLU A 259 1.78 -14.74 8.62
C GLU A 259 1.64 -14.84 7.11
N SER A 260 0.84 -15.79 6.64
CA SER A 260 0.53 -15.92 5.22
C SER A 260 -0.89 -16.44 5.07
N GLY A 261 -1.44 -16.30 3.87
CA GLY A 261 -2.72 -16.91 3.54
C GLY A 261 -3.86 -16.49 4.47
N ILE A 262 -4.86 -17.36 4.59
CA ILE A 262 -6.07 -17.07 5.39
C ILE A 262 -5.74 -16.70 6.83
N GLU A 263 -4.66 -17.26 7.40
CA GLU A 263 -4.21 -16.88 8.74
C GLU A 263 -3.86 -15.39 8.79
N GLN A 264 -3.06 -14.87 7.85
CA GLN A 264 -2.78 -13.43 7.76
C GLN A 264 -4.08 -12.61 7.78
N LEU A 265 -5.09 -12.97 6.98
CA LEU A 265 -6.34 -12.18 6.87
C LEU A 265 -7.16 -12.11 8.15
N LYS A 266 -7.16 -13.17 8.98
CA LYS A 266 -7.85 -13.16 10.28
C LYS A 266 -7.29 -12.07 11.21
N TRP A 267 -6.00 -11.77 11.09
CA TRP A 267 -5.28 -10.82 11.94
C TRP A 267 -4.98 -9.48 11.26
N TRP A 268 -5.17 -9.41 9.95
CA TRP A 268 -4.89 -8.25 9.12
C TRP A 268 -6.09 -7.32 9.12
N HIS A 269 -6.06 -6.38 10.07
CA HIS A 269 -7.04 -5.31 10.16
C HIS A 269 -7.11 -4.44 8.90
N TYR A 270 -6.06 -4.49 8.07
CA TYR A 270 -5.87 -3.69 6.87
C TYR A 270 -6.94 -3.93 5.80
N LEU A 271 -7.44 -5.16 5.63
CA LEU A 271 -8.56 -5.42 4.70
C LEU A 271 -9.85 -4.70 5.11
N HIS A 272 -9.98 -4.43 6.40
CA HIS A 272 -11.20 -3.89 7.01
C HIS A 272 -11.21 -2.37 7.07
N PHE A 273 -10.12 -1.69 6.71
CA PHE A 273 -10.18 -0.25 6.46
C PHE A 273 -11.15 0.01 5.30
N LEU A 274 -12.09 0.94 5.51
CA LEU A 274 -13.24 1.11 4.62
C LEU A 274 -12.80 1.38 3.19
N ASP A 275 -11.75 2.17 3.02
CA ASP A 275 -11.14 2.61 1.78
C ASP A 275 -10.18 1.63 1.12
N HIS A 276 -9.83 0.53 1.79
CA HIS A 276 -8.95 -0.49 1.25
C HIS A 276 -9.76 -1.57 0.53
N THR A 277 -9.46 -1.75 -0.76
CA THR A 277 -10.24 -2.64 -1.65
C THR A 277 -9.41 -3.50 -2.56
N SER A 278 -8.11 -3.24 -2.66
CA SER A 278 -7.21 -3.99 -3.52
C SER A 278 -5.94 -4.37 -2.78
N PHE A 279 -5.55 -5.63 -2.86
CA PHE A 279 -4.45 -6.17 -2.08
C PHE A 279 -3.55 -7.01 -2.99
N TYR A 280 -2.28 -6.65 -3.01
CA TYR A 280 -1.35 -7.07 -4.03
C TYR A 280 -0.28 -7.99 -3.45
N THR A 281 0.10 -9.01 -4.21
CA THR A 281 1.38 -9.70 -4.04
C THR A 281 2.48 -8.94 -4.80
N GLU A 282 3.76 -9.21 -4.51
CA GLU A 282 4.86 -8.74 -5.36
C GLU A 282 4.69 -9.16 -6.82
N LYS A 283 4.16 -10.37 -7.04
CA LYS A 283 3.89 -10.90 -8.39
C LYS A 283 2.86 -10.04 -9.12
N ASN A 284 1.80 -9.58 -8.45
CA ASN A 284 0.79 -8.71 -9.08
C ASN A 284 1.42 -7.39 -9.53
N ILE A 285 2.21 -6.76 -8.66
CA ILE A 285 2.90 -5.51 -8.98
C ILE A 285 3.91 -5.70 -10.13
N LYS A 286 4.70 -6.79 -10.12
CA LYS A 286 5.61 -7.13 -11.23
C LYS A 286 4.86 -7.36 -12.54
N LEU A 287 3.72 -8.04 -12.51
CA LEU A 287 2.91 -8.32 -13.70
C LEU A 287 2.36 -7.03 -14.33
N ILE A 288 1.77 -6.14 -13.52
CA ILE A 288 1.22 -4.88 -14.06
C ILE A 288 2.33 -3.94 -14.53
N ALA A 289 3.44 -3.83 -13.79
CA ALA A 289 4.59 -3.05 -14.23
C ALA A 289 5.14 -3.57 -15.58
N GLY A 290 5.34 -4.89 -15.69
CA GLY A 290 5.87 -5.52 -16.90
C GLY A 290 4.96 -5.37 -18.11
N ALA A 291 3.64 -5.42 -17.91
CA ALA A 291 2.65 -5.17 -18.97
C ALA A 291 2.76 -3.74 -19.56
N HIS A 292 3.38 -2.82 -18.83
CA HIS A 292 3.62 -1.44 -19.24
C HIS A 292 5.10 -1.15 -19.58
N GLY A 293 5.98 -2.16 -19.64
CA GLY A 293 7.40 -1.97 -19.96
C GLY A 293 8.27 -1.50 -18.79
N PHE A 294 7.83 -1.76 -17.56
CA PHE A 294 8.55 -1.41 -16.34
C PHE A 294 8.89 -2.65 -15.51
N SER A 295 9.93 -2.54 -14.69
CA SER A 295 10.28 -3.52 -13.67
C SER A 295 9.95 -2.97 -12.28
N ALA A 296 9.56 -3.88 -11.38
CA ALA A 296 9.27 -3.58 -10.00
C ALA A 296 10.22 -4.35 -9.07
N GLU A 297 10.84 -3.64 -8.13
CA GLU A 297 11.74 -4.15 -7.11
C GLU A 297 11.23 -3.75 -5.72
N PHE A 298 11.57 -4.53 -4.69
CA PHE A 298 10.94 -4.45 -3.38
C PHE A 298 11.98 -4.34 -2.27
N ALA A 299 11.68 -3.57 -1.25
CA ALA A 299 12.52 -3.39 -0.07
C ALA A 299 11.68 -3.40 1.21
N TYR A 300 12.35 -3.68 2.31
CA TYR A 300 11.80 -3.75 3.67
C TYR A 300 12.05 -2.43 4.40
N PHE A 301 11.24 -2.16 5.41
CA PHE A 301 11.49 -1.07 6.36
C PHE A 301 12.43 -1.58 7.46
N SER A 302 13.40 -0.79 7.90
CA SER A 302 14.22 -1.11 9.08
C SER A 302 13.49 -0.85 10.41
N ASP A 303 12.42 -0.05 10.40
CA ASP A 303 11.70 0.30 11.62
C ASP A 303 11.06 -0.92 12.30
N GLU A 304 11.44 -1.19 13.55
CA GLU A 304 10.95 -2.34 14.33
C GLU A 304 9.43 -2.33 14.55
N ARG A 305 8.80 -1.15 14.50
CA ARG A 305 7.35 -1.01 14.62
C ARG A 305 6.64 -1.64 13.43
N VAL A 306 7.17 -1.49 12.21
CA VAL A 306 6.68 -2.17 11.00
C VAL A 306 6.67 -3.67 11.23
N HIS A 307 7.79 -4.23 11.71
CA HIS A 307 7.95 -5.67 11.88
C HIS A 307 6.95 -6.24 12.89
N ARG A 308 6.51 -5.43 13.85
CA ARG A 308 5.52 -5.80 14.85
C ARG A 308 4.08 -5.62 14.34
N GLU A 309 3.81 -4.53 13.64
CA GLU A 309 2.43 -4.04 13.45
C GLU A 309 1.91 -4.24 12.03
N ASP A 310 2.79 -4.11 11.04
CA ASP A 310 2.53 -4.27 9.60
C ASP A 310 3.76 -4.86 8.88
N PRO A 311 4.14 -6.12 9.17
CA PRO A 311 5.34 -6.77 8.64
C PRO A 311 5.31 -6.94 7.11
N PHE A 312 4.15 -6.71 6.50
CA PHE A 312 3.95 -6.82 5.07
C PHE A 312 4.13 -5.50 4.34
N LYS A 313 4.36 -4.41 5.07
CA LYS A 313 4.72 -3.14 4.47
C LYS A 313 5.98 -3.29 3.63
N ARG A 314 5.89 -2.81 2.39
CA ARG A 314 7.02 -2.78 1.45
C ARG A 314 7.21 -1.39 0.91
N ALA A 315 8.47 -1.05 0.70
CA ALA A 315 8.83 -0.02 -0.25
C ALA A 315 8.97 -0.70 -1.62
N ILE A 316 8.49 -0.02 -2.65
CA ILE A 316 8.39 -0.54 -4.01
C ILE A 316 9.05 0.47 -4.93
N CYS A 317 9.96 0.02 -5.78
CA CYS A 317 10.63 0.85 -6.77
C CYS A 317 10.27 0.35 -8.17
N ILE A 318 9.75 1.25 -9.01
CA ILE A 318 9.37 0.96 -10.39
C ILE A 318 10.19 1.84 -11.33
N ALA A 319 10.79 1.24 -12.35
CA ALA A 319 11.57 1.95 -13.37
C ALA A 319 11.40 1.29 -14.74
N HIS A 320 11.62 2.07 -15.80
CA HIS A 320 11.45 1.59 -17.17
C HIS A 320 12.50 0.51 -17.51
N ASP A 321 12.10 -0.59 -18.15
CA ASP A 321 12.98 -1.74 -18.41
C ASP A 321 14.14 -1.41 -19.35
N SER A 322 13.95 -0.43 -20.24
CA SER A 322 15.01 0.06 -21.12
C SER A 322 16.14 0.79 -20.37
N ASN A 323 15.92 1.25 -19.13
CA ASN A 323 16.93 1.95 -18.35
C ASN A 323 17.81 0.96 -17.54
N LEU A 324 18.65 0.23 -18.26
CA LEU A 324 19.47 -0.86 -17.71
C LEU A 324 20.42 -0.39 -16.59
N LEU A 325 20.96 0.83 -16.68
CA LEU A 325 21.85 1.39 -15.67
C LEU A 325 21.12 1.66 -14.35
N LEU A 326 19.94 2.28 -14.42
CA LEU A 326 19.11 2.51 -13.25
C LEU A 326 18.64 1.20 -12.65
N GLY A 327 18.18 0.25 -13.47
CA GLY A 327 17.79 -1.09 -13.02
C GLY A 327 18.91 -1.82 -12.27
N LYS A 328 20.18 -1.67 -12.71
CA LYS A 328 21.34 -2.22 -11.99
C LYS A 328 21.55 -1.55 -10.63
N LYS A 329 21.38 -0.22 -10.53
CA LYS A 329 21.47 0.50 -9.25
C LYS A 329 20.36 0.07 -8.29
N ILE A 330 19.11 0.01 -8.75
CA ILE A 330 17.96 -0.43 -7.95
C ILE A 330 18.21 -1.84 -7.39
N ARG A 331 18.64 -2.81 -8.21
CA ARG A 331 18.96 -4.16 -7.73
C ARG A 331 20.07 -4.19 -6.68
N LYS A 332 21.06 -3.30 -6.77
CA LYS A 332 22.20 -3.25 -5.83
C LYS A 332 21.84 -2.54 -4.52
N GLU A 333 21.10 -1.45 -4.61
CA GLU A 333 20.94 -0.46 -3.54
C GLU A 333 19.55 -0.46 -2.90
N PHE A 334 18.55 -1.10 -3.54
CA PHE A 334 17.17 -1.13 -3.07
C PHE A 334 16.64 -2.55 -2.88
N SER A 335 16.75 -3.40 -3.90
CA SER A 335 16.11 -4.73 -3.90
C SER A 335 16.55 -5.60 -2.71
N GLY A 336 15.57 -6.07 -1.93
CA GLY A 336 15.77 -6.89 -0.73
C GLY A 336 16.45 -6.17 0.45
N ARG A 337 16.65 -4.85 0.38
CA ARG A 337 17.30 -4.08 1.44
C ARG A 337 16.32 -3.70 2.55
N PHE A 338 16.85 -3.45 3.74
CA PHE A 338 16.14 -2.74 4.80
C PHE A 338 16.48 -1.26 4.67
N LEU A 339 15.46 -0.44 4.46
CA LEU A 339 15.57 1.00 4.26
C LEU A 339 15.13 1.70 5.53
N ASP A 340 15.88 2.73 5.90
CA ASP A 340 15.51 3.66 6.97
C ASP A 340 14.38 4.55 6.44
N LEU A 341 13.17 4.10 6.70
CA LEU A 341 11.93 4.73 6.28
C LEU A 341 11.07 4.91 7.52
N PHE A 342 10.56 6.12 7.69
CA PHE A 342 9.67 6.44 8.78
C PHE A 342 8.39 5.59 8.75
N TYR A 343 8.07 5.02 9.91
CA TYR A 343 6.80 4.38 10.24
C TYR A 343 6.18 5.10 11.45
N TYR A 344 4.86 5.15 11.53
CA TYR A 344 4.14 6.04 12.46
C TYR A 344 4.28 5.67 13.93
#